data_AF-A0A402BWT9-F1
#
_entry.id   AF-A0A402BWT9-F1
#
_cell.length_a   1.000
_cell.length_b   1.000
_cell.length_c   1.000
_cell.angle_alpha   90.00
_cell.angle_beta   90.00
_cell.angle_gamma   90.00
#
_symmetry.space_group_name_H-M   'P 1'
#
loop_
_entity.id
_entity.type
_entity.pdbx_description
1 polymer ?
#
loop_
_entity_poly.entity_id
_entity_poly.type
_entity_poly.pdbx_seq_one_letter_code
_entity_poly.pdbx_strand_id
1 'polypeptide(L)'
;MRILGNPYGADPRIISGESGAVTLGLLSCLLTMPSLKKAKAAFNLNHQSNILLFSTEGDTDPDKYRNIVWNGECAASCAEYLYANYGN
;
A
#
# COMPACT_ATOMS: atom_id res chain seq x y z
N MET A 1 -3.32 -2.18 3.24
CA MET A 1 -3.86 -3.51 3.59
C MET A 1 -3.86 -4.45 2.38
N ARG A 2 -4.58 -4.12 1.29
CA ARG A 2 -4.70 -4.97 0.08
C ARG A 2 -3.40 -5.47 -0.53
N ILE A 3 -2.40 -4.60 -0.74
CA ILE A 3 -1.11 -4.98 -1.34
C ILE A 3 -0.37 -6.02 -0.48
N LEU A 4 -0.33 -5.82 0.84
CA LEU A 4 0.32 -6.77 1.77
C LEU A 4 -0.46 -8.10 1.89
N GLY A 5 -1.79 -8.02 1.88
CA GLY A 5 -2.67 -9.18 2.02
C GLY A 5 -2.79 -10.03 0.75
N ASN A 6 -2.56 -9.43 -0.43
CA ASN A 6 -2.59 -10.06 -1.75
C ASN A 6 -1.38 -9.57 -2.58
N PRO A 7 -0.16 -9.99 -2.21
CA PRO A 7 1.06 -9.49 -2.86
C PRO A 7 1.20 -10.00 -4.30
N TYR A 8 2.05 -9.33 -5.08
CA TYR A 8 2.34 -9.72 -6.46
C TYR A 8 3.41 -10.82 -6.51
N GLY A 9 3.20 -11.83 -7.35
CA GLY A 9 4.20 -12.87 -7.60
C GLY A 9 4.54 -13.69 -6.36
N ALA A 10 5.83 -13.71 -5.99
CA ALA A 10 6.37 -14.52 -4.89
C ALA A 10 6.62 -13.72 -3.60
N ASP A 11 6.21 -12.45 -3.56
CA ASP A 11 6.35 -11.63 -2.35
C ASP A 11 5.54 -12.23 -1.19
N PRO A 12 6.08 -12.20 0.05
CA PRO A 12 5.42 -12.82 1.18
C PRO A 12 4.13 -12.10 1.53
N ARG A 13 3.08 -12.89 1.79
CA ARG A 13 1.81 -12.38 2.31
C ARG A 13 1.97 -11.92 3.76
N ILE A 14 1.51 -10.71 4.05
CA ILE A 14 1.54 -10.12 5.40
C ILE A 14 0.13 -9.66 5.77
N ILE A 15 -0.39 -10.16 6.90
CA ILE A 15 -1.60 -9.58 7.51
C ILE A 15 -1.18 -8.32 8.22
N SER A 16 -1.65 -7.18 7.71
CA SER A 16 -1.37 -5.87 8.27
C SER A 16 -2.63 -5.03 8.25
N GLY A 17 -3.08 -4.63 9.44
CA GLY A 17 -4.24 -3.76 9.64
C GLY A 17 -4.01 -2.35 9.11
N GLU A 18 -4.98 -1.48 9.37
CA GLU A 18 -5.05 -0.12 8.90
C GLU A 18 -3.79 0.67 9.28
N SER A 19 -3.47 0.70 10.57
CA SER A 19 -2.33 1.46 11.10
C SER A 19 -1.00 0.82 10.69
N GLY A 20 -0.96 -0.51 10.61
CA GLY A 20 0.25 -1.23 10.20
C GLY A 20 0.57 -1.06 8.71
N ALA A 21 -0.45 -0.98 7.86
CA ALA A 21 -0.27 -0.97 6.40
C ALA A 21 -0.14 0.44 5.80
N VAL A 22 -0.30 1.50 6.60
CA VAL A 22 -0.28 2.89 6.13
C VAL A 22 1.07 3.25 5.49
N THR A 23 2.17 2.70 6.00
CA THR A 23 3.53 2.98 5.52
C THR A 23 3.75 2.47 4.10
N LEU A 24 3.33 1.23 3.81
CA LEU A 24 3.37 0.70 2.44
C LEU A 24 2.38 1.44 1.52
N GLY A 25 1.19 1.78 2.04
CA GLY A 25 0.21 2.55 1.29
C GLY A 25 0.79 3.88 0.80
N LEU A 26 1.42 4.64 1.68
CA LEU A 26 2.10 5.89 1.35
C LEU A 26 3.23 5.68 0.34
N LEU A 27 4.09 4.68 0.56
CA LEU A 27 5.19 4.38 -0.35
C LEU A 27 4.68 4.06 -1.76
N SER A 28 3.63 3.25 -1.87
CA SER A 28 3.00 2.93 -3.15
C SER A 28 2.55 4.20 -3.87
N CYS A 29 1.90 5.13 -3.17
CA CYS A 29 1.44 6.39 -3.77
C CYS A 29 2.62 7.28 -4.21
N LEU A 30 3.65 7.42 -3.38
CA LEU A 30 4.85 8.19 -3.72
C LEU A 30 5.55 7.66 -4.97
N LEU A 31 5.54 6.33 -5.16
CA LEU A 31 6.21 5.69 -6.29
C LEU A 31 5.40 5.72 -7.58
N THR A 32 4.07 5.73 -7.51
CA THR A 32 3.21 5.60 -8.71
C THR A 32 2.47 6.86 -9.11
N MET A 33 2.11 7.76 -8.19
CA MET A 33 1.32 8.94 -8.52
C MET A 33 2.19 10.07 -9.07
N PRO A 34 1.98 10.55 -10.30
CA PRO A 34 2.76 11.65 -10.87
C PRO A 34 2.63 12.96 -10.08
N SER A 35 1.46 13.20 -9.47
CA SER A 35 1.19 14.37 -8.63
C SER A 35 2.08 14.43 -7.37
N LEU A 36 2.63 13.28 -6.94
CA LEU A 36 3.51 13.19 -5.76
C LEU A 36 5.01 13.23 -6.12
N LYS A 37 5.38 13.51 -7.38
CA LYS A 37 6.79 13.55 -7.84
C LYS A 37 7.69 14.44 -6.98
N LYS A 38 7.21 15.61 -6.56
CA LYS A 38 7.96 16.53 -5.69
C LYS A 38 8.22 15.93 -4.30
N ALA A 39 7.23 15.25 -3.72
CA ALA A 39 7.38 14.56 -2.44
C ALA A 39 8.36 13.38 -2.54
N LYS A 40 8.24 12.56 -3.59
CA LYS A 40 9.19 11.47 -3.88
C LYS A 40 10.63 11.98 -3.96
N ALA A 41 10.85 13.12 -4.63
CA ALA A 41 12.17 13.75 -4.75
C ALA A 41 12.68 14.28 -3.40
N ALA A 42 11.81 14.85 -2.56
CA ALA A 42 12.16 15.31 -1.22
C ALA A 42 12.62 14.17 -0.30
N PHE A 43 12.03 12.97 -0.45
CA PHE A 43 12.50 11.75 0.24
C PHE A 43 13.72 11.10 -0.42
N ASN A 44 14.20 11.62 -1.56
CA ASN A 44 15.28 11.04 -2.36
C ASN A 44 15.05 9.55 -2.70
N LEU A 45 13.80 9.16 -2.96
CA LEU A 45 13.47 7.78 -3.29
C LEU A 45 13.86 7.45 -4.72
N ASN A 46 14.77 6.50 -4.88
CA ASN A 46 15.31 6.06 -6.16
C ASN A 46 15.64 4.55 -6.14
N HIS A 47 16.21 4.01 -7.23
CA HIS A 47 16.46 2.57 -7.36
C HIS A 47 17.51 2.01 -6.37
N GLN A 48 18.32 2.87 -5.75
CA GLN A 48 19.33 2.49 -4.75
C GLN A 48 18.78 2.57 -3.32
N SER A 49 17.54 3.01 -3.13
CA SER A 49 16.94 3.14 -1.81
C SER A 49 16.62 1.77 -1.20
N ASN A 50 17.17 1.50 -0.01
CA ASN A 50 16.73 0.40 0.85
C ASN A 50 15.72 0.94 1.86
N ILE A 51 14.49 0.42 1.82
CA ILE A 51 13.37 0.96 2.60
C ILE A 51 12.93 -0.07 3.63
N LEU A 52 12.96 0.31 4.91
CA LEU A 52 12.42 -0.47 6.01
C LEU A 52 11.05 0.08 6.40
N LEU A 53 10.04 -0.79 6.40
CA LEU A 53 8.69 -0.48 6.84
C LEU A 53 8.35 -1.28 8.08
N PHE A 54 7.61 -0.68 9.01
CA PHE A 54 7.08 -1.35 10.19
C PHE A 54 5.58 -1.55 10.04
N SER A 55 5.15 -2.80 10.12
CA SER A 55 3.75 -3.16 10.30
C SER A 55 3.49 -3.31 11.79
N THR A 56 2.79 -2.34 12.37
CA THR A 56 2.57 -2.25 13.83
C THR A 56 1.45 -3.13 14.34
N GLU A 57 0.54 -3.58 13.46
CA GLU A 57 -0.61 -4.40 13.82
C GLU A 57 -1.04 -5.33 12.66
N GLY A 58 -1.61 -6.48 13.04
CA GLY A 58 -2.34 -7.36 12.14
C GLY A 58 -3.80 -6.90 11.95
N ASP A 59 -4.71 -7.82 11.70
CA ASP A 59 -6.14 -7.58 11.55
C ASP A 59 -6.85 -7.48 12.92
N THR A 60 -6.55 -6.43 13.67
CA THR A 60 -7.15 -6.16 14.99
C THR A 60 -8.68 -6.06 14.95
N ASP A 61 -9.24 -5.63 13.82
CA ASP A 61 -10.64 -5.81 13.43
C ASP A 61 -10.73 -6.71 12.17
N PRO A 62 -10.99 -8.03 12.34
CA PRO A 62 -11.00 -8.96 11.22
C PRO A 62 -12.13 -8.71 10.21
N ASP A 63 -13.29 -8.22 10.66
CA ASP A 63 -14.42 -7.92 9.78
C ASP A 63 -14.12 -6.72 8.90
N LYS A 64 -13.58 -5.65 9.51
CA LYS A 64 -13.13 -4.47 8.78
C LYS A 64 -12.01 -4.80 7.82
N TYR A 65 -11.02 -5.58 8.25
CA TYR A 65 -9.93 -6.05 7.39
C TYR A 65 -10.46 -6.77 6.15
N ARG A 66 -11.39 -7.73 6.33
CA ARG A 66 -12.01 -8.46 5.21
C ARG A 66 -12.76 -7.53 4.28
N ASN A 67 -13.54 -6.58 4.79
CA ASN A 67 -14.30 -5.65 3.96
C ASN A 67 -13.38 -4.75 3.11
N ILE A 68 -12.28 -4.25 3.68
CA ILE A 68 -11.32 -3.44 2.92
C ILE A 68 -10.56 -4.31 1.90
N VAL A 69 -10.14 -5.51 2.31
CA VAL A 69 -9.26 -6.35 1.48
C VAL A 69 -10.00 -7.06 0.35
N TRP A 70 -11.23 -7.54 0.59
CA TRP A 70 -12.02 -8.29 -0.38
C TRP A 70 -13.06 -7.43 -1.08
N ASN A 71 -13.79 -6.61 -0.32
CA ASN A 71 -14.93 -5.84 -0.86
C ASN A 71 -14.53 -4.42 -1.30
N GLY A 72 -13.27 -4.04 -1.12
CA GLY A 72 -12.74 -2.76 -1.60
C GLY A 72 -13.25 -1.53 -0.84
N GLU A 73 -13.71 -1.71 0.39
CA GLU A 73 -14.09 -0.60 1.26
C GLU A 73 -12.94 0.42 1.41
N CYS A 74 -13.26 1.72 1.53
CA CYS A 74 -12.28 2.81 1.59
C CYS A 74 -11.38 2.90 0.34
N ALA A 75 -11.98 2.95 -0.85
CA ALA A 75 -11.27 3.26 -2.08
C ALA A 75 -10.64 4.67 -2.00
N ALA A 76 -9.32 4.72 -1.86
CA ALA A 76 -8.56 5.97 -1.94
C ALA A 76 -8.21 6.28 -3.40
N SER A 77 -8.09 7.56 -3.75
CA SER A 77 -7.72 8.02 -5.09
C SER A 77 -6.40 7.41 -5.61
N CYS A 78 -5.46 7.15 -4.72
CA CYS A 78 -4.22 6.43 -5.04
C CYS A 78 -4.48 4.96 -5.39
N ALA A 79 -5.36 4.29 -4.65
CA ALA A 79 -5.75 2.92 -4.97
C ALA A 79 -6.49 2.89 -6.31
N GLU A 80 -7.43 3.81 -6.56
CA GLU A 80 -8.11 3.94 -7.85
C GLU A 80 -7.13 4.20 -9.00
N TYR A 81 -6.15 5.10 -8.82
CA TYR A 81 -5.10 5.34 -9.80
C TYR A 81 -4.29 4.07 -10.09
N LEU A 82 -3.92 3.32 -9.06
CA LEU A 82 -3.21 2.06 -9.19
C LEU A 82 -4.05 1.02 -9.95
N TYR A 83 -5.31 0.83 -9.57
CA TYR A 83 -6.20 -0.12 -10.25
C TYR A 83 -6.47 0.28 -11.71
N ALA A 84 -6.70 1.56 -11.99
CA ALA A 84 -6.99 2.03 -13.34
C ALA A 84 -5.80 1.93 -14.31
N ASN A 85 -4.56 1.98 -13.80
CA ASN A 85 -3.36 1.98 -14.63
C ASN A 85 -2.54 0.68 -14.56
N TYR A 86 -2.73 -0.13 -13.52
CA TYR A 86 -1.94 -1.33 -13.24
C TYR A 86 -2.75 -2.52 -12.70
N GLY A 87 -4.06 -2.38 -12.53
CA GLY A 87 -4.94 -3.52 -12.23
C GLY A 87 -5.14 -4.35 -13.50
N ASN A 88 -4.95 -5.67 -13.39
CA ASN A 88 -5.36 -6.59 -14.45
C ASN A 88 -6.89 -6.66 -14.55
#